data_AF-A0A7U6Y4M2-F1
#
_entry.id   AF-A0A7U6Y4M2-F1
#
_cell.length_a   1.000
_cell.length_b   1.000
_cell.length_c   1.000
_cell.angle_alpha   90.00
_cell.angle_beta   90.00
_cell.angle_gamma   90.00
#
_symmetry.space_group_name_H-M   'P 1'
#
loop_
_entity.id
_entity.type
_entity.pdbx_description
1 polymer ?
#
loop_
_entity_poly.entity_id
_entity_poly.type
_entity_poly.pdbx_seq_one_letter_code
_entity_poly.pdbx_strand_id
1 'polypeptide(L)'
;MPAFPTLDKLEVAGKRVVVRADLNVPVKDGRVTDTTRIDRSAQTIKDLMGRGAKVVVISHFGRPKGRDLAFSLKPVVGPLTRALDGKIVAFGDDCVGEGAMKAIAGLKPGDVALLENLRFHPEEEKNDIDFAQKLAALGDLYVNDAFSCAHRAHASTEAIARILPSGAGRLMQAELEALGKALEEPDHPVAAIVGGAKVSTKLDLLGNLVSKVDMLIIGGGMANTFLFAQGVEIGRSLCERDMAGTARDILEKASAAGCQIVLPTDAVVAAELKEGVATQVVPIGQIPADLMMLDTGPDSARAIVQRLADCKTLVWNGPLGAFETRPFDAATNEVARAAAHLTQTGKLLTVAGGGDTVAAMAHAGVEEQFSYVSTAGGAFLEWLEGKMLPGVAALGQKPSVKKLAPPPMPKKIVPKPVPAPTPVKAEAKQAPAKMVEEKKAAEPKKAAPAKKAAPAKKAAPAKKPAAKKAAPAKKAAPKKAAPAKKPAAKKAAPAKKAAPAKKPAAKKAAPAKKAAPAKKPVAKKAAPAKKAVPAKKPVAKKAAPAKKAAPKKAAPAKKPAAKKAAPKKAPAKKPAAKKGKKK
;
A
#
# COMPACT_ATOMS: atom_id res chain seq x y z
N MET A 1 -15.53 -12.77 -8.92
CA MET A 1 -14.74 -11.54 -9.14
C MET A 1 -15.12 -10.92 -10.49
N PRO A 2 -14.97 -9.59 -10.69
CA PRO A 2 -14.95 -9.01 -12.03
C PRO A 2 -13.76 -9.59 -12.82
N ALA A 3 -14.02 -10.09 -14.03
CA ALA A 3 -13.05 -10.86 -14.81
C ALA A 3 -12.01 -9.98 -15.52
N PHE A 4 -11.07 -9.40 -14.77
CA PHE A 4 -9.94 -8.67 -15.35
C PHE A 4 -9.06 -9.58 -16.24
N PRO A 5 -8.51 -9.07 -17.35
CA PRO A 5 -7.55 -9.80 -18.17
C PRO A 5 -6.22 -9.96 -17.43
N THR A 6 -5.67 -11.18 -17.42
CA THR A 6 -4.32 -11.49 -16.90
C THR A 6 -3.33 -11.69 -18.04
N LEU A 7 -2.03 -11.73 -17.74
CA LEU A 7 -0.98 -12.06 -18.71
C LEU A 7 -1.23 -13.37 -19.48
N ASP A 8 -1.94 -14.33 -18.88
CA ASP A 8 -2.22 -15.66 -19.47
C ASP A 8 -3.13 -15.58 -20.69
N LYS A 9 -3.93 -14.50 -20.80
CA LYS A 9 -4.87 -14.26 -21.90
C LYS A 9 -4.28 -13.35 -23.00
N LEU A 10 -3.01 -12.97 -22.89
CA LEU A 10 -2.32 -12.10 -23.83
C LEU A 10 -1.34 -12.88 -24.72
N GLU A 11 -1.52 -12.78 -26.03
CA GLU A 11 -0.57 -13.28 -27.03
C GLU A 11 0.64 -12.35 -27.14
N VAL A 12 1.66 -12.56 -26.30
CA VAL A 12 2.80 -11.63 -26.14
C VAL A 12 4.03 -11.93 -27.02
N ALA A 13 4.13 -13.13 -27.60
CA ALA A 13 5.33 -13.59 -28.30
C ALA A 13 5.70 -12.69 -29.49
N GLY A 14 6.97 -12.26 -29.55
CA GLY A 14 7.52 -11.38 -30.59
C GLY A 14 7.08 -9.91 -30.55
N LYS A 15 5.96 -9.61 -29.88
CA LYS A 15 5.39 -8.27 -29.74
C LYS A 15 6.15 -7.43 -28.72
N ARG A 16 6.01 -6.10 -28.83
CA ARG A 16 6.42 -5.17 -27.78
C ARG A 16 5.32 -5.03 -26.75
N VAL A 17 5.66 -5.15 -25.47
CA VAL A 17 4.70 -5.04 -24.36
C VAL A 17 5.11 -3.87 -23.48
N VAL A 18 4.23 -2.87 -23.38
CA VAL A 18 4.44 -1.71 -22.51
C VAL A 18 3.99 -2.09 -21.10
N VAL A 19 4.93 -2.19 -20.16
CA VAL A 19 4.67 -2.57 -18.76
C VAL A 19 4.73 -1.34 -17.88
N ARG A 20 3.59 -0.95 -17.30
CA ARG A 20 3.54 0.05 -16.23
C ARG A 20 3.88 -0.61 -14.91
N ALA A 21 5.10 -0.38 -14.42
CA ALA A 21 5.54 -0.84 -13.11
C ALA A 21 5.54 0.30 -12.08
N ASP A 22 5.68 -0.05 -10.80
CA ASP A 22 6.02 0.91 -9.73
C ASP A 22 7.46 0.68 -9.28
N LEU A 23 8.39 1.41 -9.91
CA LEU A 23 9.81 1.42 -9.54
C LEU A 23 10.18 2.65 -8.69
N ASN A 24 9.21 3.27 -8.01
CA ASN A 24 9.46 4.35 -7.06
C ASN A 24 9.99 3.75 -5.75
N VAL A 25 11.30 3.52 -5.70
CA VAL A 25 12.07 2.99 -4.55
C VAL A 25 12.83 4.08 -3.81
N PRO A 26 13.18 3.89 -2.53
CA PRO A 26 14.08 4.81 -1.84
C PRO A 26 15.49 4.74 -2.44
N VAL A 27 16.06 5.91 -2.69
CA VAL A 27 17.42 6.10 -3.21
C VAL A 27 18.16 7.03 -2.27
N LYS A 28 19.38 6.64 -1.87
CA LYS A 28 20.31 7.44 -1.09
C LYS A 28 21.67 7.43 -1.80
N ASP A 29 22.32 8.59 -1.91
CA ASP A 29 23.66 8.74 -2.49
C ASP A 29 23.80 8.09 -3.89
N GLY A 30 22.74 8.21 -4.70
CA GLY A 30 22.64 7.62 -6.04
C GLY A 30 22.42 6.09 -6.10
N ARG A 31 22.15 5.44 -4.96
CA ARG A 31 21.96 3.99 -4.84
C ARG A 31 20.58 3.66 -4.29
N VAL A 32 19.90 2.67 -4.88
CA VAL A 32 18.66 2.10 -4.35
C VAL A 32 18.96 1.39 -3.02
N THR A 33 18.19 1.68 -1.97
CA THR A 33 18.39 1.10 -0.62
C THR A 33 17.40 -0.01 -0.26
N ASP A 34 16.28 -0.11 -0.99
CA ASP A 34 15.29 -1.19 -0.90
C ASP A 34 14.86 -1.57 -2.32
N THR A 35 14.93 -2.86 -2.67
CA THR A 35 14.60 -3.38 -3.99
C THR A 35 13.22 -4.04 -4.06
N THR A 36 12.47 -4.16 -2.95
CA THR A 36 11.21 -4.93 -2.84
C THR A 36 10.21 -4.65 -3.98
N ARG A 37 10.06 -3.38 -4.38
CA ARG A 37 9.18 -2.97 -5.49
C ARG A 37 9.69 -3.39 -6.87
N ILE A 38 11.01 -3.37 -7.07
CA ILE A 38 11.69 -3.83 -8.28
C ILE A 38 11.56 -5.35 -8.38
N ASP A 39 11.85 -6.07 -7.30
CA ASP A 39 11.85 -7.54 -7.26
C ASP A 39 10.44 -8.13 -7.44
N ARG A 40 9.42 -7.50 -6.85
CA ARG A 40 8.00 -7.83 -7.11
C ARG A 40 7.61 -7.54 -8.57
N SER A 41 7.98 -6.39 -9.13
CA SER A 41 7.71 -6.05 -10.55
C SER A 41 8.48 -6.94 -11.54
N ALA A 42 9.65 -7.45 -11.15
CA ALA A 42 10.49 -8.29 -11.99
C ALA A 42 9.83 -9.64 -12.35
N GLN A 43 8.89 -10.14 -11.56
CA GLN A 43 8.15 -11.38 -11.84
C GLN A 43 7.37 -11.28 -13.15
N THR A 44 6.60 -10.19 -13.33
CA THR A 44 5.90 -9.84 -14.59
C THR A 44 6.85 -9.72 -15.77
N ILE A 45 8.00 -9.09 -15.56
CA ILE A 45 8.98 -8.86 -16.63
C ILE A 45 9.64 -10.19 -17.05
N LYS A 46 9.96 -11.09 -16.11
CA LYS A 46 10.48 -12.43 -16.39
C LYS A 46 9.49 -13.32 -17.14
N ASP A 47 8.22 -13.32 -16.76
CA ASP A 47 7.13 -14.02 -17.46
C ASP A 47 7.06 -13.60 -18.94
N LEU A 48 7.00 -12.28 -19.17
CA LEU A 48 6.99 -11.69 -20.51
C LEU A 48 8.27 -12.01 -21.30
N MET A 49 9.45 -11.93 -20.68
CA MET A 49 10.72 -12.29 -21.30
C MET A 49 10.76 -13.77 -21.72
N GLY A 50 10.36 -14.69 -20.82
CA GLY A 50 10.34 -16.13 -21.07
C GLY A 50 9.36 -16.53 -22.18
N ARG A 51 8.27 -15.76 -22.35
CA ARG A 51 7.29 -15.91 -23.44
C ARG A 51 7.67 -15.14 -24.72
N GLY A 52 8.91 -14.66 -24.81
CA GLY A 52 9.46 -14.04 -26.02
C GLY A 52 8.92 -12.65 -26.35
N ALA A 53 8.37 -11.93 -25.37
CA ALA A 53 7.99 -10.53 -25.54
C ALA A 53 9.23 -9.61 -25.61
N LYS A 54 9.06 -8.42 -26.17
CA LYS A 54 10.03 -7.31 -26.11
C LYS A 54 9.52 -6.31 -25.06
N VAL A 55 10.12 -6.28 -23.89
CA VAL A 55 9.52 -5.58 -22.74
C VAL A 55 9.96 -4.12 -22.70
N VAL A 56 8.99 -3.20 -22.62
CA VAL A 56 9.22 -1.75 -22.48
C VAL A 56 8.63 -1.30 -21.15
N VAL A 57 9.47 -1.18 -20.14
CA VAL A 57 9.08 -0.80 -18.78
C VAL A 57 8.99 0.72 -18.66
N ILE A 58 7.83 1.21 -18.22
CA ILE A 58 7.60 2.61 -17.89
C ILE A 58 7.27 2.74 -16.38
N SER A 59 7.88 3.71 -15.71
CA SER A 59 7.64 3.98 -14.29
C SER A 59 7.64 5.49 -14.00
N HIS A 60 7.11 5.84 -12.84
CA HIS A 60 7.35 7.14 -12.22
C HIS A 60 8.50 7.01 -11.22
N PHE A 61 9.10 8.13 -10.83
CA PHE A 61 10.01 8.21 -9.69
C PHE A 61 9.85 9.56 -8.97
N GLY A 62 9.66 9.52 -7.65
CA GLY A 62 9.36 10.68 -6.82
C GLY A 62 8.21 11.56 -7.32
N ARG A 63 8.34 12.87 -7.11
CA ARG A 63 7.38 13.92 -7.54
C ARG A 63 8.13 15.17 -8.04
N PRO A 64 8.89 15.07 -9.15
CA PRO A 64 9.63 16.21 -9.70
C PRO A 64 8.69 17.31 -10.21
N LYS A 65 9.20 18.54 -10.31
CA LYS A 65 8.46 19.71 -10.84
C LYS A 65 8.98 20.10 -12.23
N GLY A 66 8.83 19.19 -13.18
CA GLY A 66 9.49 19.24 -14.49
C GLY A 66 10.62 18.22 -14.59
N ARG A 67 11.54 18.38 -15.55
CA ARG A 67 12.67 17.47 -15.72
C ARG A 67 13.81 17.79 -14.76
N ASP A 68 14.07 16.88 -13.81
CA ASP A 68 15.12 16.98 -12.79
C ASP A 68 15.83 15.62 -12.65
N LEU A 69 17.14 15.60 -12.92
CA LEU A 69 17.93 14.36 -12.93
C LEU A 69 18.09 13.71 -11.54
N ALA A 70 17.84 14.45 -10.44
CA ALA A 70 17.72 13.84 -9.12
C ALA A 70 16.56 12.84 -9.02
N PHE A 71 15.58 12.94 -9.92
CA PHE A 71 14.46 12.02 -10.06
C PHE A 71 14.53 11.14 -11.33
N SER A 72 15.73 10.93 -11.90
CA SER A 72 15.93 9.99 -13.01
C SER A 72 15.76 8.52 -12.56
N LEU A 73 15.22 7.67 -13.44
CA LEU A 73 15.17 6.21 -13.26
C LEU A 73 16.50 5.51 -13.59
N LYS A 74 17.51 6.22 -14.08
CA LYS A 74 18.83 5.66 -14.42
C LYS A 74 19.50 4.86 -13.28
N PRO A 75 19.41 5.24 -11.97
CA PRO A 75 19.92 4.43 -10.86
C PRO A 75 19.23 3.07 -10.69
N VAL A 76 18.01 2.90 -11.22
CA VAL A 76 17.21 1.67 -11.11
C VAL A 76 17.64 0.60 -12.14
N VAL A 77 18.30 1.00 -13.24
CA VAL A 77 18.75 0.09 -14.32
C VAL A 77 19.63 -1.05 -13.80
N GLY A 78 20.58 -0.76 -12.91
CA GLY A 78 21.48 -1.76 -12.31
C GLY A 78 20.76 -2.74 -11.38
N PRO A 79 19.99 -2.28 -10.38
CA PRO A 79 19.09 -3.10 -9.57
C PRO A 79 18.14 -3.97 -10.40
N LEU A 80 17.45 -3.40 -11.40
CA LEU A 80 16.53 -4.15 -12.27
C LEU A 80 17.28 -5.20 -13.12
N THR A 81 18.47 -4.89 -13.63
CA THR A 81 19.34 -5.87 -14.31
C THR A 81 19.69 -7.06 -13.41
N ARG A 82 19.90 -6.83 -12.10
CA ARG A 82 20.13 -7.93 -11.14
C ARG A 82 18.85 -8.72 -10.85
N ALA A 83 17.72 -8.03 -10.64
CA ALA A 83 16.42 -8.68 -10.44
C ALA A 83 16.00 -9.53 -11.64
N LEU A 84 16.45 -9.19 -12.85
CA LEU A 84 16.26 -9.91 -14.11
C LEU A 84 17.42 -10.87 -14.45
N ASP A 85 18.04 -11.49 -13.43
CA ASP A 85 19.05 -12.56 -13.57
C ASP A 85 20.28 -12.18 -14.42
N GLY A 86 20.65 -10.90 -14.40
CA GLY A 86 21.77 -10.35 -15.19
C GLY A 86 21.40 -9.93 -16.61
N LYS A 87 20.13 -10.03 -17.03
CA LYS A 87 19.67 -9.53 -18.33
C LYS A 87 19.87 -8.01 -18.41
N ILE A 88 20.76 -7.58 -19.31
CA ILE A 88 21.06 -6.16 -19.56
C ILE A 88 19.77 -5.43 -19.94
N VAL A 89 19.39 -4.43 -19.13
CA VAL A 89 18.27 -3.53 -19.40
C VAL A 89 18.79 -2.33 -20.19
N ALA A 90 18.24 -2.11 -21.39
CA ALA A 90 18.48 -0.89 -22.16
C ALA A 90 17.82 0.31 -21.45
N PHE A 91 18.39 1.52 -21.56
CA PHE A 91 17.83 2.73 -20.96
C PHE A 91 17.46 3.77 -22.02
N GLY A 92 16.23 4.26 -21.98
CA GLY A 92 15.80 5.45 -22.72
C GLY A 92 15.92 6.69 -21.84
N ASP A 93 16.57 7.73 -22.34
CA ASP A 93 16.73 9.03 -21.69
C ASP A 93 15.47 9.92 -21.74
N ASP A 94 14.41 9.43 -22.39
CA ASP A 94 13.04 9.92 -22.31
C ASP A 94 12.05 8.73 -22.33
N CYS A 95 10.81 8.95 -21.92
CA CYS A 95 9.71 7.99 -22.02
C CYS A 95 8.90 8.11 -23.32
N VAL A 96 9.09 9.18 -24.09
CA VAL A 96 8.48 9.41 -25.40
C VAL A 96 9.50 9.94 -26.42
N GLY A 97 9.10 10.03 -27.69
CA GLY A 97 9.94 10.65 -28.72
C GLY A 97 11.22 9.87 -29.05
N GLU A 98 12.26 10.57 -29.50
CA GLU A 98 13.43 9.93 -30.11
C GLU A 98 14.25 9.08 -29.13
N GLY A 99 14.40 9.51 -27.87
CA GLY A 99 15.13 8.77 -26.83
C GLY A 99 14.51 7.41 -26.52
N ALA A 100 13.19 7.40 -26.30
CA ALA A 100 12.43 6.16 -26.12
C ALA A 100 12.48 5.26 -27.36
N MET A 101 12.28 5.82 -28.56
CA MET A 101 12.30 5.06 -29.80
C MET A 101 13.69 4.44 -30.10
N LYS A 102 14.79 5.15 -29.79
CA LYS A 102 16.16 4.62 -29.86
C LYS A 102 16.36 3.43 -28.94
N ALA A 103 15.91 3.51 -27.69
CA ALA A 103 16.05 2.43 -26.71
C ALA A 103 15.29 1.14 -27.11
N ILE A 104 14.12 1.26 -27.75
CA ILE A 104 13.30 0.08 -28.10
C ILE A 104 13.59 -0.49 -29.49
N ALA A 105 14.18 0.27 -30.42
CA ALA A 105 14.37 -0.14 -31.81
C ALA A 105 15.27 -1.38 -31.99
N GLY A 106 16.17 -1.64 -31.04
CA GLY A 106 17.08 -2.80 -31.06
C GLY A 106 16.53 -4.08 -30.40
N LEU A 107 15.38 -4.03 -29.72
CA LEU A 107 14.92 -5.12 -28.85
C LEU A 107 14.56 -6.39 -29.63
N LYS A 108 15.18 -7.50 -29.22
CA LYS A 108 14.86 -8.88 -29.61
C LYS A 108 13.87 -9.50 -28.61
N PRO A 109 13.18 -10.61 -28.96
CA PRO A 109 12.43 -11.41 -27.98
C PRO A 109 13.26 -11.69 -26.72
N GLY A 110 12.70 -11.43 -25.55
CA GLY A 110 13.37 -11.56 -24.26
C GLY A 110 14.31 -10.40 -23.88
N ASP A 111 14.39 -9.32 -24.66
CA ASP A 111 15.09 -8.08 -24.27
C ASP A 111 14.15 -7.11 -23.52
N VAL A 112 14.75 -6.25 -22.70
CA VAL A 112 14.04 -5.27 -21.84
C VAL A 112 14.65 -3.88 -22.00
N ALA A 113 13.79 -2.88 -22.16
CA ALA A 113 14.15 -1.47 -21.98
C ALA A 113 13.41 -0.89 -20.77
N LEU A 114 14.11 -0.08 -19.95
CA LEU A 114 13.52 0.82 -18.97
C LEU A 114 13.59 2.24 -19.54
N LEU A 115 12.46 2.94 -19.56
CA LEU A 115 12.42 4.33 -19.99
C LEU A 115 12.47 5.30 -18.80
N GLU A 116 12.80 6.56 -19.09
CA GLU A 116 12.93 7.62 -18.10
C GLU A 116 11.60 7.95 -17.39
N ASN A 117 11.69 8.64 -16.25
CA ASN A 117 10.58 9.00 -15.36
C ASN A 117 9.41 9.69 -16.08
N LEU A 118 8.25 9.03 -16.09
CA LEU A 118 6.99 9.55 -16.64
C LEU A 118 6.61 10.95 -16.11
N ARG A 119 6.93 11.27 -14.84
CA ARG A 119 6.61 12.56 -14.22
C ARG A 119 7.46 13.75 -14.71
N PHE A 120 8.44 13.54 -15.60
CA PHE A 120 9.08 14.65 -16.31
C PHE A 120 8.14 15.31 -17.32
N HIS A 121 7.09 14.61 -17.76
CA HIS A 121 6.04 15.13 -18.63
C HIS A 121 4.80 15.49 -17.78
N PRO A 122 4.44 16.77 -17.61
CA PRO A 122 3.26 17.18 -16.82
C PRO A 122 1.92 16.69 -17.40
N GLU A 123 1.92 16.07 -18.57
CA GLU A 123 0.84 15.36 -19.23
C GLU A 123 0.44 14.05 -18.52
N GLU A 124 1.38 13.34 -17.88
CA GLU A 124 1.16 12.07 -17.15
C GLU A 124 0.06 12.22 -16.10
N GLU A 125 0.20 13.21 -15.20
CA GLU A 125 -0.73 13.42 -14.07
C GLU A 125 -2.04 14.12 -14.47
N LYS A 126 -2.18 14.53 -15.75
CA LYS A 126 -3.41 15.10 -16.32
C LYS A 126 -4.29 14.04 -17.00
N ASN A 127 -3.82 12.80 -17.10
CA ASN A 127 -4.41 11.75 -17.93
C ASN A 127 -4.52 12.14 -19.42
N ASP A 128 -3.52 12.85 -19.92
CA ASP A 128 -3.53 13.41 -21.27
C ASP A 128 -3.50 12.32 -22.37
N ILE A 129 -4.42 12.43 -23.33
CA ILE A 129 -4.62 11.39 -24.34
C ILE A 129 -3.55 11.40 -25.43
N ASP A 130 -2.97 12.55 -25.77
CA ASP A 130 -1.92 12.65 -26.78
C ASP A 130 -0.58 12.14 -26.24
N PHE A 131 -0.31 12.34 -24.94
CA PHE A 131 0.78 11.67 -24.24
C PHE A 131 0.53 10.16 -24.10
N ALA A 132 -0.69 9.72 -23.78
CA ALA A 132 -1.04 8.30 -23.79
C ALA A 132 -0.85 7.64 -25.18
N GLN A 133 -1.13 8.36 -26.28
CA GLN A 133 -0.83 7.90 -27.64
C GLN A 133 0.68 7.78 -27.91
N LYS A 134 1.50 8.72 -27.43
CA LYS A 134 2.97 8.63 -27.51
C LYS A 134 3.51 7.41 -26.75
N LEU A 135 2.97 7.11 -25.57
CA LEU A 135 3.30 5.89 -24.83
C LEU A 135 2.77 4.63 -25.55
N ALA A 136 1.58 4.67 -26.14
CA ALA A 136 1.01 3.56 -26.91
C ALA A 136 1.81 3.23 -28.18
N ALA A 137 2.54 4.19 -28.77
CA ALA A 137 3.42 3.95 -29.92
C ALA A 137 4.61 3.01 -29.60
N LEU A 138 5.01 2.95 -28.33
CA LEU A 138 6.15 2.16 -27.85
C LEU A 138 5.95 0.65 -27.97
N GLY A 139 4.70 0.16 -27.93
CA GLY A 139 4.42 -1.26 -27.99
C GLY A 139 3.04 -1.61 -28.52
N ASP A 140 2.76 -2.90 -28.58
CA ASP A 140 1.61 -3.47 -29.30
C ASP A 140 0.53 -4.00 -28.33
N LEU A 141 0.92 -4.22 -27.06
CA LEU A 141 0.07 -4.56 -25.91
C LEU A 141 0.46 -3.70 -24.70
N TYR A 142 -0.46 -3.54 -23.75
CA TYR A 142 -0.23 -2.87 -22.47
C TYR A 142 -0.45 -3.82 -21.30
N VAL A 143 0.41 -3.71 -20.28
CA VAL A 143 0.30 -4.42 -19.01
C VAL A 143 0.39 -3.42 -17.88
N ASN A 144 -0.64 -3.33 -17.03
CA ASN A 144 -0.57 -2.59 -15.78
C ASN A 144 -0.14 -3.53 -14.65
N ASP A 145 1.03 -3.27 -14.08
CA ASP A 145 1.59 -3.99 -12.94
C ASP A 145 1.87 -3.04 -11.75
N ALA A 146 1.22 -1.87 -11.73
CA ALA A 146 1.40 -0.84 -10.72
C ALA A 146 0.11 -0.59 -9.93
N PHE A 147 -0.37 -1.58 -9.18
CA PHE A 147 -1.59 -1.45 -8.35
C PHE A 147 -1.52 -0.25 -7.39
N SER A 148 -0.34 0.00 -6.80
CA SER A 148 -0.02 1.20 -6.00
C SER A 148 -0.31 2.54 -6.68
N CYS A 149 -0.34 2.57 -8.01
CA CYS A 149 -0.64 3.75 -8.84
C CYS A 149 -2.06 3.73 -9.43
N ALA A 150 -2.78 2.59 -9.35
CA ALA A 150 -4.05 2.38 -10.05
C ALA A 150 -5.22 3.18 -9.47
N HIS A 151 -5.11 3.69 -8.24
CA HIS A 151 -6.03 4.68 -7.67
C HIS A 151 -6.03 6.02 -8.43
N ARG A 152 -5.08 6.25 -9.33
CA ARG A 152 -4.96 7.48 -10.11
C ARG A 152 -5.27 7.24 -11.58
N ALA A 153 -6.13 8.09 -12.14
CA ALA A 153 -6.26 8.26 -13.57
C ALA A 153 -5.06 9.09 -14.09
N HIS A 154 -3.99 8.41 -14.49
CA HIS A 154 -2.82 8.98 -15.17
C HIS A 154 -2.71 8.38 -16.58
N ALA A 155 -2.03 9.08 -17.48
CA ALA A 155 -1.90 8.65 -18.87
C ALA A 155 -1.30 7.24 -19.00
N SER A 156 -0.32 6.92 -18.15
CA SER A 156 0.35 5.62 -18.09
C SER A 156 -0.38 4.51 -17.30
N THR A 157 -1.44 4.83 -16.55
CA THR A 157 -2.22 3.86 -15.73
C THR A 157 -3.63 3.64 -16.25
N GLU A 158 -4.19 4.59 -17.01
CA GLU A 158 -5.61 4.64 -17.35
C GLU A 158 -5.81 4.91 -18.85
N ALA A 159 -5.44 6.09 -19.37
CA ALA A 159 -5.71 6.42 -20.77
C ALA A 159 -5.00 5.48 -21.78
N ILE A 160 -3.78 4.99 -21.49
CA ILE A 160 -3.09 4.02 -22.35
C ILE A 160 -3.86 2.69 -22.49
N ALA A 161 -4.57 2.24 -21.45
CA ALA A 161 -5.38 1.02 -21.48
C ALA A 161 -6.65 1.17 -22.35
N ARG A 162 -7.05 2.41 -22.67
CA ARG A 162 -8.11 2.71 -23.65
C ARG A 162 -7.63 2.63 -25.10
N ILE A 163 -6.30 2.62 -25.33
CA ILE A 163 -5.68 2.66 -26.67
C ILE A 163 -5.10 1.28 -27.07
N LEU A 164 -4.48 0.57 -26.11
CA LEU A 164 -3.88 -0.75 -26.35
C LEU A 164 -4.70 -1.86 -25.67
N PRO A 165 -4.75 -3.08 -26.25
CA PRO A 165 -5.25 -4.25 -25.53
C PRO A 165 -4.47 -4.43 -24.22
N SER A 166 -5.20 -4.53 -23.11
CA SER A 166 -4.67 -4.37 -21.76
C SER A 166 -4.75 -5.65 -20.92
N GLY A 167 -3.83 -5.79 -19.95
CA GLY A 167 -3.80 -6.87 -18.97
C GLY A 167 -3.25 -6.44 -17.61
N ALA A 168 -3.64 -7.13 -16.56
CA ALA A 168 -2.96 -7.12 -15.27
C ALA A 168 -1.65 -7.91 -15.36
N GLY A 169 -0.56 -7.34 -14.84
CA GLY A 169 0.67 -8.09 -14.53
C GLY A 169 0.51 -8.97 -13.29
N ARG A 170 1.58 -9.65 -12.86
CA ARG A 170 1.56 -10.58 -11.72
C ARG A 170 1.45 -9.88 -10.37
N LEU A 171 2.02 -8.68 -10.18
CA LEU A 171 1.77 -7.88 -8.98
C LEU A 171 0.29 -7.47 -8.93
N MET A 172 -0.21 -6.90 -10.04
CA MET A 172 -1.59 -6.43 -10.14
C MET A 172 -2.59 -7.58 -9.91
N GLN A 173 -2.35 -8.74 -10.52
CA GLN A 173 -3.16 -9.94 -10.32
C GLN A 173 -3.14 -10.39 -8.85
N ALA A 174 -1.97 -10.45 -8.21
CA ALA A 174 -1.85 -10.90 -6.83
C ALA A 174 -2.55 -9.96 -5.82
N GLU A 175 -2.41 -8.63 -5.99
CA GLU A 175 -3.11 -7.63 -5.16
C GLU A 175 -4.64 -7.77 -5.32
N LEU A 176 -5.13 -7.86 -6.57
CA LEU A 176 -6.57 -7.97 -6.86
C LEU A 176 -7.18 -9.30 -6.41
N GLU A 177 -6.46 -10.42 -6.54
CA GLU A 177 -6.91 -11.72 -6.05
C GLU A 177 -6.93 -11.79 -4.52
N ALA A 178 -5.93 -11.21 -3.84
CA ALA A 178 -5.90 -11.16 -2.38
C ALA A 178 -7.04 -10.29 -1.83
N LEU A 179 -7.26 -9.10 -2.39
CA LEU A 179 -8.35 -8.20 -2.00
C LEU A 179 -9.73 -8.79 -2.34
N GLY A 180 -9.87 -9.44 -3.50
CA GLY A 180 -11.11 -10.12 -3.90
C GLY A 180 -11.51 -11.22 -2.91
N LYS A 181 -10.56 -12.10 -2.55
CA LYS A 181 -10.75 -13.17 -1.55
C LYS A 181 -10.93 -12.66 -0.11
N ALA A 182 -10.64 -11.38 0.16
CA ALA A 182 -10.71 -10.81 1.51
C ALA A 182 -11.94 -9.92 1.77
N LEU A 183 -12.57 -9.35 0.74
CA LEU A 183 -13.75 -8.46 0.89
C LEU A 183 -14.86 -8.62 -0.16
N GLU A 184 -14.61 -9.21 -1.34
CA GLU A 184 -15.65 -9.35 -2.38
C GLU A 184 -16.29 -10.74 -2.37
N GLU A 185 -15.47 -11.78 -2.27
CA GLU A 185 -15.90 -13.18 -2.20
C GLU A 185 -15.12 -13.91 -1.07
N PRO A 186 -15.25 -13.50 0.21
CA PRO A 186 -14.49 -14.06 1.33
C PRO A 186 -15.16 -15.29 1.98
N ASP A 187 -14.35 -16.12 2.64
CA ASP A 187 -14.86 -17.11 3.59
C ASP A 187 -15.23 -16.44 4.92
N HIS A 188 -16.43 -16.72 5.43
CA HIS A 188 -16.95 -16.20 6.70
C HIS A 188 -16.68 -17.16 7.87
N PRO A 189 -16.46 -16.66 9.12
CA PRO A 189 -16.53 -15.26 9.52
C PRO A 189 -15.33 -14.42 9.07
N VAL A 190 -15.62 -13.17 8.70
CA VAL A 190 -14.66 -12.16 8.27
C VAL A 190 -14.46 -11.15 9.40
N ALA A 191 -13.21 -10.97 9.81
CA ALA A 191 -12.78 -9.89 10.69
C ALA A 191 -12.06 -8.78 9.91
N ALA A 192 -12.26 -7.53 10.32
CA ALA A 192 -11.37 -6.42 9.98
C ALA A 192 -10.77 -5.82 11.25
N ILE A 193 -9.46 -5.56 11.26
CA ILE A 193 -8.78 -4.74 12.26
C ILE A 193 -8.47 -3.38 11.63
N VAL A 194 -9.02 -2.30 12.21
CA VAL A 194 -8.76 -0.93 11.79
C VAL A 194 -8.19 -0.15 12.96
N GLY A 195 -6.98 0.39 12.78
CA GLY A 195 -6.25 1.12 13.83
C GLY A 195 -5.65 2.43 13.37
N GLY A 196 -4.78 3.02 14.20
CA GLY A 196 -4.17 4.34 13.95
C GLY A 196 -4.88 5.50 14.65
N ALA A 197 -4.55 6.73 14.26
CA ALA A 197 -4.72 7.91 15.11
C ALA A 197 -6.09 8.62 15.04
N LYS A 198 -6.80 8.58 13.90
CA LYS A 198 -7.97 9.45 13.64
C LYS A 198 -9.13 8.70 12.97
N VAL A 199 -10.35 9.09 13.34
CA VAL A 199 -11.60 8.63 12.73
C VAL A 199 -11.91 9.43 11.46
N SER A 200 -11.66 10.75 11.48
CA SER A 200 -11.92 11.66 10.35
C SER A 200 -11.24 11.23 9.05
N THR A 201 -10.05 10.63 9.14
CA THR A 201 -9.27 10.11 8.00
C THR A 201 -9.65 8.69 7.56
N LYS A 202 -10.66 8.07 8.17
CA LYS A 202 -11.08 6.67 7.93
C LYS A 202 -12.60 6.48 7.86
N LEU A 203 -13.37 7.55 7.65
CA LEU A 203 -14.84 7.49 7.60
C LEU A 203 -15.37 6.59 6.47
N ASP A 204 -14.86 6.77 5.25
CA ASP A 204 -15.23 5.94 4.09
C ASP A 204 -14.85 4.46 4.33
N LEU A 205 -13.67 4.22 4.91
CA LEU A 205 -13.15 2.89 5.23
C LEU A 205 -14.07 2.15 6.20
N LEU A 206 -14.38 2.78 7.33
CA LEU A 206 -15.25 2.21 8.35
C LEU A 206 -16.66 2.00 7.78
N GLY A 207 -17.18 2.97 7.01
CA GLY A 207 -18.50 2.89 6.38
C GLY A 207 -18.65 1.76 5.36
N ASN A 208 -17.60 1.48 4.58
CA ASN A 208 -17.60 0.34 3.67
C ASN A 208 -17.45 -0.99 4.44
N LEU A 209 -16.47 -1.08 5.37
CA LEU A 209 -16.17 -2.32 6.08
C LEU A 209 -17.34 -2.84 6.92
N VAL A 210 -18.10 -1.99 7.62
CA VAL A 210 -19.30 -2.43 8.38
C VAL A 210 -20.40 -3.04 7.51
N SER A 211 -20.35 -2.87 6.18
CA SER A 211 -21.27 -3.51 5.24
C SER A 211 -20.72 -4.81 4.61
N LYS A 212 -19.48 -5.17 4.95
CA LYS A 212 -18.67 -6.21 4.29
C LYS A 212 -18.10 -7.30 5.22
N VAL A 213 -18.03 -7.07 6.54
CA VAL A 213 -17.40 -8.01 7.49
C VAL A 213 -18.30 -8.30 8.69
N ASP A 214 -18.22 -9.53 9.23
CA ASP A 214 -18.99 -9.92 10.43
C ASP A 214 -18.49 -9.23 11.70
N MET A 215 -17.20 -8.85 11.75
CA MET A 215 -16.59 -8.24 12.93
C MET A 215 -15.60 -7.12 12.56
N LEU A 216 -15.78 -5.93 13.13
CA LEU A 216 -14.89 -4.78 12.96
C LEU A 216 -14.24 -4.41 14.29
N ILE A 217 -12.98 -4.78 14.45
CA ILE A 217 -12.14 -4.46 15.59
C ILE A 217 -11.52 -3.08 15.37
N ILE A 218 -11.80 -2.13 16.26
CA ILE A 218 -11.26 -0.75 16.18
C ILE A 218 -10.27 -0.53 17.32
N GLY A 219 -9.00 -0.26 16.97
CA GLY A 219 -7.91 -0.01 17.92
C GLY A 219 -7.22 1.35 17.71
N GLY A 220 -6.09 1.55 18.38
CA GLY A 220 -5.30 2.78 18.30
C GLY A 220 -6.03 4.02 18.82
N GLY A 221 -5.47 5.21 18.55
CA GLY A 221 -6.04 6.48 18.99
C GLY A 221 -7.45 6.77 18.48
N MET A 222 -7.85 6.19 17.33
CA MET A 222 -9.21 6.35 16.81
C MET A 222 -10.28 5.65 17.66
N ALA A 223 -9.96 4.55 18.35
CA ALA A 223 -10.90 3.85 19.23
C ALA A 223 -11.41 4.74 20.38
N ASN A 224 -10.57 5.64 20.90
CA ASN A 224 -10.93 6.61 21.94
C ASN A 224 -12.15 7.47 21.55
N THR A 225 -12.33 7.76 20.26
CA THR A 225 -13.45 8.57 19.76
C THR A 225 -14.76 7.78 19.79
N PHE A 226 -14.72 6.47 19.54
CA PHE A 226 -15.87 5.58 19.69
C PHE A 226 -16.24 5.38 21.17
N LEU A 227 -15.23 5.21 22.03
CA LEU A 227 -15.42 5.10 23.48
C LEU A 227 -16.01 6.39 24.08
N PHE A 228 -15.48 7.56 23.71
CA PHE A 228 -16.05 8.85 24.09
C PHE A 228 -17.49 9.04 23.57
N ALA A 229 -17.79 8.57 22.34
CA ALA A 229 -19.14 8.58 21.82
C ALA A 229 -20.13 7.70 22.64
N GLN A 230 -19.64 6.63 23.27
CA GLN A 230 -20.37 5.79 24.21
C GLN A 230 -20.43 6.36 25.65
N GLY A 231 -19.84 7.54 25.90
CA GLY A 231 -19.86 8.20 27.22
C GLY A 231 -18.71 7.83 28.14
N VAL A 232 -17.64 7.22 27.63
CA VAL A 232 -16.40 6.95 28.39
C VAL A 232 -15.57 8.23 28.54
N GLU A 233 -15.06 8.48 29.74
CA GLU A 233 -14.03 9.51 29.95
C GLU A 233 -12.65 9.01 29.53
N ILE A 234 -12.06 9.67 28.52
CA ILE A 234 -10.82 9.24 27.86
C ILE A 234 -9.56 10.00 28.34
N GLY A 235 -9.63 10.76 29.43
CA GLY A 235 -8.50 11.51 29.98
C GLY A 235 -7.85 12.46 28.96
N ARG A 236 -6.52 12.38 28.82
CA ARG A 236 -5.72 13.12 27.80
C ARG A 236 -5.54 12.36 26.48
N SER A 237 -6.27 11.27 26.25
CA SER A 237 -6.13 10.47 25.03
C SER A 237 -6.55 11.23 23.77
N LEU A 238 -5.90 10.94 22.64
CA LEU A 238 -6.27 11.53 21.35
C LEU A 238 -7.72 11.17 20.99
N CYS A 239 -8.59 12.16 20.82
CA CYS A 239 -10.02 11.95 20.58
C CYS A 239 -10.59 13.08 19.73
N GLU A 240 -11.26 12.75 18.62
CA GLU A 240 -11.96 13.71 17.75
C GLU A 240 -13.39 13.91 18.29
N ARG A 241 -13.52 14.70 19.37
CA ARG A 241 -14.78 14.84 20.14
C ARG A 241 -15.95 15.38 19.30
N ASP A 242 -15.67 16.09 18.22
CA ASP A 242 -16.61 16.55 17.19
C ASP A 242 -17.14 15.40 16.30
N MET A 243 -16.34 14.36 16.07
CA MET A 243 -16.72 13.14 15.33
C MET A 243 -17.56 12.15 16.17
N ALA A 244 -17.88 12.48 17.42
CA ALA A 244 -18.67 11.63 18.32
C ALA A 244 -20.12 11.39 17.83
N GLY A 245 -20.66 12.25 16.95
CA GLY A 245 -21.89 11.97 16.20
C GLY A 245 -21.66 10.84 15.21
N THR A 246 -20.76 11.06 14.25
CA THR A 246 -20.37 10.12 13.19
C THR A 246 -19.97 8.73 13.71
N ALA A 247 -19.32 8.66 14.89
CA ALA A 247 -18.98 7.40 15.54
C ALA A 247 -20.22 6.59 15.99
N ARG A 248 -21.31 7.25 16.40
CA ARG A 248 -22.60 6.60 16.68
C ARG A 248 -23.28 6.15 15.40
N ASP A 249 -23.29 6.98 14.36
CA ASP A 249 -23.82 6.59 13.05
C ASP A 249 -23.14 5.31 12.51
N ILE A 250 -21.84 5.14 12.77
CA ILE A 250 -21.08 3.94 12.37
C ILE A 250 -21.46 2.73 13.25
N LEU A 251 -21.62 2.91 14.57
CA LEU A 251 -22.11 1.86 15.48
C LEU A 251 -23.53 1.38 15.11
N GLU A 252 -24.43 2.31 14.77
CA GLU A 252 -25.79 2.01 14.32
C GLU A 252 -25.80 1.30 12.96
N LYS A 253 -25.01 1.77 11.99
CA LYS A 253 -24.85 1.11 10.68
C LYS A 253 -24.31 -0.31 10.82
N ALA A 254 -23.31 -0.53 11.68
CA ALA A 254 -22.78 -1.86 11.95
C ALA A 254 -23.85 -2.79 12.54
N SER A 255 -24.57 -2.32 13.56
CA SER A 255 -25.68 -3.09 14.15
C SER A 255 -26.81 -3.38 13.16
N ALA A 256 -27.09 -2.49 12.20
CA ALA A 256 -28.09 -2.69 11.16
C ALA A 256 -27.62 -3.65 10.05
N ALA A 257 -26.31 -3.70 9.78
CA ALA A 257 -25.68 -4.62 8.83
C ALA A 257 -25.37 -6.01 9.42
N GLY A 258 -25.48 -6.19 10.73
CA GLY A 258 -25.09 -7.42 11.44
C GLY A 258 -23.61 -7.50 11.82
N CYS A 259 -22.82 -6.44 11.55
CA CYS A 259 -21.41 -6.35 11.89
C CYS A 259 -21.21 -6.06 13.38
N GLN A 260 -20.46 -6.92 14.08
CA GLN A 260 -20.05 -6.66 15.47
C GLN A 260 -18.84 -5.73 15.51
N ILE A 261 -19.04 -4.47 15.92
CA ILE A 261 -17.92 -3.62 16.32
C ILE A 261 -17.36 -4.09 17.66
N VAL A 262 -16.03 -4.26 17.72
CA VAL A 262 -15.27 -4.61 18.92
C VAL A 262 -14.34 -3.43 19.25
N LEU A 263 -14.53 -2.86 20.44
CA LEU A 263 -13.68 -1.83 21.03
C LEU A 263 -12.85 -2.43 22.19
N PRO A 264 -11.75 -1.78 22.61
CA PRO A 264 -11.03 -2.19 23.81
C PRO A 264 -11.91 -2.17 25.06
N THR A 265 -11.67 -3.11 25.99
CA THR A 265 -12.25 -3.16 27.34
C THR A 265 -11.26 -2.69 28.43
N ASP A 266 -9.97 -2.77 28.13
CA ASP A 266 -8.84 -2.29 28.93
C ASP A 266 -7.80 -1.59 28.02
N ALA A 267 -6.93 -0.79 28.61
CA ALA A 267 -5.90 -0.01 27.89
C ALA A 267 -4.59 0.09 28.65
N VAL A 268 -3.49 0.21 27.92
CA VAL A 268 -2.20 0.68 28.42
C VAL A 268 -2.21 2.21 28.37
N VAL A 269 -2.10 2.85 29.54
CA VAL A 269 -2.08 4.32 29.67
C VAL A 269 -0.79 4.83 30.30
N ALA A 270 -0.36 6.03 29.91
CA ALA A 270 0.83 6.71 30.41
C ALA A 270 0.66 8.24 30.47
N ALA A 271 1.64 8.95 31.03
CA ALA A 271 1.63 10.42 31.12
C ALA A 271 2.23 11.11 29.88
N GLU A 272 3.06 10.41 29.10
CA GLU A 272 3.68 10.90 27.86
C GLU A 272 3.90 9.73 26.89
N LEU A 273 3.84 9.99 25.58
CA LEU A 273 4.23 9.03 24.55
C LEU A 273 5.74 9.07 24.37
N LYS A 274 6.45 8.17 25.04
CA LYS A 274 7.91 8.13 25.12
C LYS A 274 8.40 6.73 25.48
N GLU A 275 9.56 6.35 24.96
CA GLU A 275 10.14 5.03 25.23
C GLU A 275 10.49 4.86 26.72
N GLY A 276 10.13 3.72 27.29
CA GLY A 276 10.47 3.35 28.68
C GLY A 276 9.76 4.15 29.78
N VAL A 277 8.73 4.93 29.43
CA VAL A 277 7.88 5.63 30.40
C VAL A 277 7.16 4.65 31.33
N ALA A 278 6.86 5.08 32.56
CA ALA A 278 5.98 4.32 33.45
C ALA A 278 4.57 4.20 32.83
N THR A 279 4.05 2.98 32.77
CA THR A 279 2.72 2.65 32.25
C THR A 279 1.88 1.92 33.28
N GLN A 280 0.56 2.03 33.16
CA GLN A 280 -0.39 1.20 33.90
C GLN A 280 -1.45 0.61 32.96
N VAL A 281 -1.99 -0.55 33.31
CA VAL A 281 -3.16 -1.13 32.64
C VAL A 281 -4.41 -0.76 33.43
N VAL A 282 -5.43 -0.23 32.77
CA VAL A 282 -6.71 0.13 33.39
C VAL A 282 -7.90 -0.38 32.56
N PRO A 283 -9.02 -0.75 33.20
CA PRO A 283 -10.30 -0.86 32.52
C PRO A 283 -10.67 0.48 31.86
N ILE A 284 -11.30 0.44 30.70
CA ILE A 284 -11.62 1.64 29.92
C ILE A 284 -12.52 2.63 30.68
N GLY A 285 -13.37 2.17 31.60
CA GLY A 285 -14.16 3.03 32.50
C GLY A 285 -13.37 3.66 33.67
N GLN A 286 -12.03 3.53 33.70
CA GLN A 286 -11.17 3.96 34.82
C GLN A 286 -9.87 4.66 34.35
N ILE A 287 -9.90 5.28 33.17
CA ILE A 287 -8.77 6.06 32.63
C ILE A 287 -8.59 7.34 33.49
N PRO A 288 -7.42 7.56 34.13
CA PRO A 288 -7.20 8.78 34.90
C PRO A 288 -7.18 10.03 34.02
N ALA A 289 -7.71 11.14 34.55
CA ALA A 289 -7.87 12.40 33.81
C ALA A 289 -6.54 12.99 33.30
N ASP A 290 -5.43 12.66 33.96
CA ASP A 290 -4.08 13.10 33.65
C ASP A 290 -3.28 12.12 32.77
N LEU A 291 -3.82 10.95 32.40
CA LEU A 291 -3.14 9.96 31.55
C LEU A 291 -3.80 9.86 30.16
N MET A 292 -3.10 9.21 29.23
CA MET A 292 -3.57 8.96 27.84
C MET A 292 -3.41 7.48 27.46
N MET A 293 -4.39 6.93 26.74
CA MET A 293 -4.34 5.62 26.09
C MET A 293 -3.36 5.64 24.92
N LEU A 294 -2.42 4.70 24.91
CA LEU A 294 -1.37 4.59 23.89
C LEU A 294 -1.26 3.19 23.29
N ASP A 295 -1.72 2.13 23.97
CA ASP A 295 -1.97 0.82 23.37
C ASP A 295 -3.25 0.18 23.93
N THR A 296 -3.80 -0.74 23.14
CA THR A 296 -4.91 -1.63 23.54
C THR A 296 -4.45 -2.53 24.71
N GLY A 297 -5.32 -2.78 25.69
CA GLY A 297 -4.93 -3.53 26.88
C GLY A 297 -4.76 -5.05 26.63
N PRO A 298 -4.01 -5.75 27.51
CA PRO A 298 -3.69 -7.18 27.35
C PRO A 298 -4.91 -8.12 27.42
N ASP A 299 -6.01 -7.73 28.08
CA ASP A 299 -7.23 -8.55 28.08
C ASP A 299 -8.02 -8.36 26.77
N SER A 300 -8.06 -7.14 26.24
CA SER A 300 -8.59 -6.82 24.90
C SER A 300 -7.81 -7.51 23.79
N ALA A 301 -6.47 -7.48 23.85
CA ALA A 301 -5.60 -8.17 22.90
C ALA A 301 -5.90 -9.68 22.87
N ARG A 302 -5.97 -10.31 24.05
CA ARG A 302 -6.31 -11.73 24.19
C ARG A 302 -7.73 -12.07 23.71
N ALA A 303 -8.70 -11.18 23.95
CA ALA A 303 -10.06 -11.34 23.44
C ALA A 303 -10.12 -11.26 21.89
N ILE A 304 -9.32 -10.37 21.28
CA ILE A 304 -9.15 -10.32 19.82
C ILE A 304 -8.52 -11.64 19.32
N VAL A 305 -7.43 -12.10 19.93
CA VAL A 305 -6.76 -13.37 19.57
C VAL A 305 -7.73 -14.56 19.60
N GLN A 306 -8.59 -14.64 20.62
CA GLN A 306 -9.62 -15.68 20.73
C GLN A 306 -10.62 -15.61 19.56
N ARG A 307 -11.14 -14.41 19.26
CA ARG A 307 -12.09 -14.19 18.15
C ARG A 307 -11.51 -14.52 16.78
N LEU A 308 -10.24 -14.21 16.54
CA LEU A 308 -9.56 -14.54 15.28
C LEU A 308 -9.44 -16.06 15.05
N ALA A 309 -9.43 -16.89 16.10
CA ALA A 309 -9.34 -18.34 15.97
C ALA A 309 -10.60 -18.98 15.37
N ASP A 310 -11.76 -18.33 15.51
CA ASP A 310 -13.05 -18.76 14.93
C ASP A 310 -13.26 -18.21 13.51
N CYS A 311 -12.61 -17.09 13.16
CA CYS A 311 -12.67 -16.46 11.85
C CYS A 311 -12.06 -17.33 10.73
N LYS A 312 -12.37 -17.00 9.47
CA LYS A 312 -11.80 -17.59 8.25
C LYS A 312 -11.02 -16.56 7.43
N THR A 313 -11.42 -15.30 7.50
CA THR A 313 -10.76 -14.17 6.80
C THR A 313 -10.43 -13.05 7.79
N LEU A 314 -9.26 -12.44 7.65
CA LEU A 314 -8.86 -11.22 8.37
C LEU A 314 -8.27 -10.18 7.40
N VAL A 315 -8.83 -8.97 7.43
CA VAL A 315 -8.28 -7.74 6.81
C VAL A 315 -7.65 -6.86 7.88
N TRP A 316 -6.43 -6.34 7.68
CA TRP A 316 -5.77 -5.46 8.66
C TRP A 316 -5.32 -4.13 8.03
N ASN A 317 -5.79 -3.00 8.58
CA ASN A 317 -5.31 -1.65 8.28
C ASN A 317 -5.11 -0.76 9.53
N GLY A 318 -3.88 -0.74 10.06
CA GLY A 318 -3.41 0.14 11.14
C GLY A 318 -3.17 -0.56 12.49
N PRO A 319 -2.20 -0.10 13.29
CA PRO A 319 -1.81 -0.74 14.56
C PRO A 319 -2.83 -0.49 15.69
N LEU A 320 -2.80 -1.36 16.71
CA LEU A 320 -3.68 -1.30 17.89
C LEU A 320 -3.21 -0.30 18.96
N GLY A 321 -1.97 0.20 18.81
CA GLY A 321 -1.30 1.18 19.66
C GLY A 321 -0.19 1.94 18.93
N ALA A 322 0.55 2.77 19.65
CA ALA A 322 1.70 3.54 19.16
C ALA A 322 2.97 2.66 19.05
N PHE A 323 2.91 1.65 18.18
CA PHE A 323 3.89 0.55 18.08
C PHE A 323 5.35 0.99 17.82
N GLU A 324 5.55 2.21 17.34
CA GLU A 324 6.87 2.81 17.14
C GLU A 324 7.59 3.13 18.47
N THR A 325 6.86 3.15 19.59
CA THR A 325 7.37 3.57 20.91
C THR A 325 7.07 2.51 21.97
N ARG A 326 8.10 1.84 22.51
CA ARG A 326 7.90 0.81 23.55
C ARG A 326 7.51 1.42 24.90
N PRO A 327 6.55 0.83 25.64
CA PRO A 327 5.97 -0.51 25.46
C PRO A 327 4.62 -0.54 24.71
N PHE A 328 4.30 0.49 23.91
CA PHE A 328 2.99 0.65 23.25
C PHE A 328 2.83 -0.16 21.95
N ASP A 329 3.67 -1.18 21.79
CA ASP A 329 3.67 -2.17 20.70
C ASP A 329 3.08 -3.53 21.11
N ALA A 330 2.77 -3.73 22.39
CA ALA A 330 2.43 -5.02 22.98
C ALA A 330 1.21 -5.71 22.33
N ALA A 331 0.05 -5.06 22.28
CA ALA A 331 -1.17 -5.66 21.72
C ALA A 331 -1.07 -5.83 20.20
N THR A 332 -0.42 -4.89 19.51
CA THR A 332 -0.15 -5.00 18.07
C THR A 332 0.71 -6.24 17.79
N ASN A 333 1.78 -6.45 18.56
CA ASN A 333 2.67 -7.61 18.45
C ASN A 333 1.96 -8.94 18.80
N GLU A 334 1.13 -8.97 19.85
CA GLU A 334 0.40 -10.18 20.27
C GLU A 334 -0.60 -10.63 19.19
N VAL A 335 -1.45 -9.72 18.72
CA VAL A 335 -2.47 -10.03 17.72
C VAL A 335 -1.84 -10.35 16.36
N ALA A 336 -0.75 -9.69 15.97
CA ALA A 336 -0.03 -9.98 14.73
C ALA A 336 0.57 -11.40 14.73
N ARG A 337 1.19 -11.82 15.84
CA ARG A 337 1.75 -13.17 15.99
C ARG A 337 0.67 -14.25 16.05
N ALA A 338 -0.48 -13.97 16.65
CA ALA A 338 -1.61 -14.88 16.61
C ALA A 338 -2.18 -15.05 15.19
N ALA A 339 -2.41 -13.95 14.47
CA ALA A 339 -2.90 -13.97 13.08
C ALA A 339 -1.94 -14.73 12.15
N ALA A 340 -0.63 -14.51 12.28
CA ALA A 340 0.41 -15.25 11.57
C ALA A 340 0.37 -16.76 11.86
N HIS A 341 0.24 -17.16 13.13
CA HIS A 341 0.15 -18.57 13.50
C HIS A 341 -1.13 -19.25 12.96
N LEU A 342 -2.27 -18.54 12.98
CA LEU A 342 -3.53 -19.02 12.39
C LEU A 342 -3.43 -19.12 10.85
N THR A 343 -2.62 -18.27 10.22
CA THR A 343 -2.30 -18.34 8.79
C THR A 343 -1.46 -19.57 8.45
N GLN A 344 -0.33 -19.76 9.14
CA GLN A 344 0.57 -20.90 8.93
C GLN A 344 -0.09 -22.25 9.21
N THR A 345 -1.11 -22.28 10.08
CA THR A 345 -1.92 -23.48 10.35
C THR A 345 -3.12 -23.65 9.40
N GLY A 346 -3.26 -22.80 8.39
CA GLY A 346 -4.30 -22.90 7.35
C GLY A 346 -5.71 -22.61 7.84
N LYS A 347 -5.87 -21.89 8.97
CA LYS A 347 -7.16 -21.60 9.60
C LYS A 347 -7.74 -20.24 9.21
N LEU A 348 -6.87 -19.29 8.88
CA LEU A 348 -7.21 -17.88 8.67
C LEU A 348 -6.48 -17.34 7.43
N LEU A 349 -7.22 -16.88 6.42
CA LEU A 349 -6.69 -16.05 5.34
C LEU A 349 -6.40 -14.65 5.89
N THR A 350 -5.17 -14.16 5.77
CA THR A 350 -4.75 -12.87 6.33
C THR A 350 -4.24 -11.91 5.25
N VAL A 351 -4.91 -10.75 5.11
CA VAL A 351 -4.55 -9.70 4.16
C VAL A 351 -4.31 -8.39 4.90
N ALA A 352 -3.05 -7.95 4.96
CA ALA A 352 -2.63 -6.72 5.62
C ALA A 352 -2.17 -5.66 4.61
N GLY A 353 -2.34 -4.37 4.94
CA GLY A 353 -1.82 -3.30 4.09
C GLY A 353 -1.99 -1.88 4.65
N GLY A 354 -1.34 -0.93 3.99
CA GLY A 354 -1.09 0.42 4.51
C GLY A 354 0.25 0.49 5.25
N GLY A 355 0.98 1.61 5.11
CA GLY A 355 2.39 1.71 5.52
C GLY A 355 2.66 1.31 6.97
N ASP A 356 1.91 1.91 7.89
CA ASP A 356 2.00 1.65 9.34
C ASP A 356 1.70 0.18 9.67
N THR A 357 0.78 -0.47 8.95
CA THR A 357 0.48 -1.90 9.10
C THR A 357 1.67 -2.76 8.67
N VAL A 358 2.29 -2.46 7.52
CA VAL A 358 3.45 -3.21 7.01
C VAL A 358 4.62 -3.06 7.98
N ALA A 359 4.91 -1.84 8.43
CA ALA A 359 5.92 -1.57 9.45
C ALA A 359 5.65 -2.31 10.77
N ALA A 360 4.39 -2.40 11.21
CA ALA A 360 4.01 -3.17 12.39
C ALA A 360 4.19 -4.69 12.21
N MET A 361 3.89 -5.26 11.03
CA MET A 361 4.12 -6.70 10.76
C MET A 361 5.62 -7.03 10.70
N ALA A 362 6.44 -6.13 10.15
CA ALA A 362 7.90 -6.24 10.17
C ALA A 362 8.45 -6.17 11.61
N HIS A 363 8.00 -5.19 12.41
CA HIS A 363 8.38 -5.02 13.83
C HIS A 363 7.97 -6.21 14.71
N ALA A 364 6.78 -6.77 14.48
CA ALA A 364 6.30 -7.97 15.17
C ALA A 364 7.07 -9.25 14.76
N GLY A 365 7.74 -9.23 13.60
CA GLY A 365 8.53 -10.33 13.04
C GLY A 365 7.73 -11.34 12.20
N VAL A 366 6.64 -10.89 11.56
CA VAL A 366 5.62 -11.79 10.97
C VAL A 366 5.18 -11.47 9.55
N GLU A 367 5.79 -10.49 8.87
CA GLU A 367 5.41 -10.07 7.52
C GLU A 367 5.32 -11.24 6.50
N GLU A 368 6.34 -12.10 6.46
CA GLU A 368 6.40 -13.29 5.59
C GLU A 368 5.43 -14.42 5.99
N GLN A 369 4.70 -14.27 7.11
CA GLN A 369 3.82 -15.29 7.68
C GLN A 369 2.33 -15.03 7.41
N PHE A 370 1.99 -13.86 6.87
CA PHE A 370 0.63 -13.49 6.43
C PHE A 370 0.35 -14.05 5.03
N SER A 371 -0.93 -14.24 4.67
CA SER A 371 -1.30 -14.74 3.34
C SER A 371 -1.02 -13.70 2.25
N TYR A 372 -1.17 -12.42 2.58
CA TYR A 372 -0.79 -11.32 1.71
C TYR A 372 -0.45 -10.04 2.48
N VAL A 373 0.60 -9.35 2.03
CA VAL A 373 0.98 -8.02 2.52
C VAL A 373 1.08 -7.04 1.34
N SER A 374 0.15 -6.09 1.30
CA SER A 374 0.05 -5.08 0.26
C SER A 374 0.97 -3.89 0.54
N THR A 375 1.93 -3.68 -0.34
CA THR A 375 2.83 -2.49 -0.34
C THR A 375 2.25 -1.31 -1.13
N ALA A 376 0.97 -1.42 -1.55
CA ALA A 376 0.30 -0.47 -2.43
C ALA A 376 -0.23 0.79 -1.71
N GLY A 377 -0.23 0.81 -0.38
CA GLY A 377 -0.48 1.99 0.45
C GLY A 377 -1.85 2.62 0.20
N GLY A 378 -1.87 3.79 -0.46
CA GLY A 378 -3.11 4.51 -0.76
C GLY A 378 -4.07 3.74 -1.67
N ALA A 379 -3.57 2.95 -2.63
CA ALA A 379 -4.44 2.15 -3.51
C ALA A 379 -5.14 1.00 -2.75
N PHE A 380 -4.44 0.39 -1.79
CA PHE A 380 -5.02 -0.60 -0.88
C PHE A 380 -6.11 0.06 -0.01
N LEU A 381 -5.83 1.23 0.57
CA LEU A 381 -6.79 1.96 1.38
C LEU A 381 -8.04 2.36 0.58
N GLU A 382 -7.89 2.97 -0.59
CA GLU A 382 -9.03 3.35 -1.45
C GLU A 382 -9.86 2.14 -1.90
N TRP A 383 -9.23 0.96 -2.08
CA TRP A 383 -9.97 -0.29 -2.30
C TRP A 383 -10.78 -0.73 -1.05
N LEU A 384 -10.17 -0.69 0.15
CA LEU A 384 -10.89 -0.99 1.39
C LEU A 384 -12.03 0.02 1.68
N GLU A 385 -11.94 1.24 1.15
CA GLU A 385 -13.00 2.27 1.14
C GLU A 385 -14.10 2.02 0.09
N GLY A 386 -14.00 0.94 -0.70
CA GLY A 386 -14.97 0.56 -1.73
C GLY A 386 -14.86 1.39 -3.02
N LYS A 387 -13.77 2.13 -3.23
CA LYS A 387 -13.62 3.06 -4.36
C LYS A 387 -13.14 2.32 -5.61
N MET A 388 -13.78 2.60 -6.75
CA MET A 388 -13.38 2.08 -8.05
C MET A 388 -12.05 2.71 -8.48
N LEU A 389 -10.97 1.94 -8.42
CA LEU A 389 -9.63 2.40 -8.82
C LEU A 389 -9.55 2.56 -10.36
N PRO A 390 -9.31 3.77 -10.91
CA PRO A 390 -9.38 4.00 -12.36
C PRO A 390 -8.48 3.11 -13.21
N GLY A 391 -7.22 2.90 -12.77
CA GLY A 391 -6.25 2.06 -13.47
C GLY A 391 -6.49 0.55 -13.35
N VAL A 392 -7.46 0.12 -12.52
CA VAL A 392 -8.01 -1.24 -12.53
C VAL A 392 -9.25 -1.29 -13.42
N ALA A 393 -10.16 -0.31 -13.30
CA ALA A 393 -11.38 -0.23 -14.09
C ALA A 393 -11.14 -0.06 -15.61
N ALA A 394 -9.99 0.47 -16.02
CA ALA A 394 -9.57 0.53 -17.42
C ALA A 394 -9.04 -0.80 -17.98
N LEU A 395 -8.74 -1.80 -17.13
CA LEU A 395 -8.35 -3.15 -17.56
C LEU A 395 -9.59 -3.95 -17.97
N GLY A 396 -9.51 -4.67 -19.10
CA GLY A 396 -10.60 -5.51 -19.60
C GLY A 396 -11.66 -4.77 -20.43
N GLN A 397 -11.60 -3.44 -20.49
CA GLN A 397 -12.32 -2.70 -21.53
C GLN A 397 -11.70 -2.99 -22.90
N LYS A 398 -12.52 -3.10 -23.94
CA LYS A 398 -12.02 -3.11 -25.33
C LYS A 398 -11.42 -1.73 -25.64
N PRO A 399 -10.31 -1.64 -26.40
CA PRO A 399 -9.75 -0.35 -26.81
C PRO A 399 -10.80 0.53 -27.47
N SER A 400 -11.10 1.66 -26.82
CA SER A 400 -12.14 2.61 -27.19
C SER A 400 -11.60 3.84 -27.92
N VAL A 401 -10.28 4.05 -27.86
CA VAL A 401 -9.56 5.11 -28.57
C VAL A 401 -8.70 4.48 -29.66
N LYS A 402 -8.87 4.93 -30.91
CA LYS A 402 -8.07 4.45 -32.04
C LYS A 402 -6.59 4.81 -31.83
N LYS A 403 -5.71 3.81 -31.81
CA LYS A 403 -4.27 4.00 -31.79
C LYS A 403 -3.80 4.79 -33.02
N LEU A 404 -3.02 5.83 -32.81
CA LEU A 404 -2.37 6.59 -33.88
C LEU A 404 -1.17 5.80 -34.45
N ALA A 405 -0.82 6.07 -35.70
CA ALA A 405 0.40 5.52 -36.29
C ALA A 405 1.62 6.02 -35.50
N PRO A 406 2.60 5.16 -35.18
CA PRO A 406 3.82 5.61 -34.52
C PRO A 406 4.58 6.59 -35.44
N PRO A 407 5.27 7.61 -34.89
CA PRO A 407 6.16 8.44 -35.69
C PRO A 407 7.23 7.57 -36.35
N PRO A 408 7.67 7.90 -37.58
CA PRO A 408 8.63 7.09 -38.31
C PRO A 408 9.92 6.94 -37.48
N MET A 409 10.38 5.70 -37.32
CA MET A 409 11.62 5.43 -36.57
C MET A 409 12.78 6.22 -37.19
N PRO A 410 13.69 6.79 -36.36
CA PRO A 410 14.88 7.43 -36.87
C PRO A 410 15.65 6.42 -37.73
N LYS A 411 15.91 6.77 -38.99
CA LYS A 411 16.63 5.91 -39.94
C LYS A 411 17.94 5.48 -39.30
N LYS A 412 18.34 4.20 -39.46
CA LYS A 412 19.66 3.73 -39.03
C LYS A 412 20.72 4.69 -39.55
N ILE A 413 21.40 5.39 -38.65
CA ILE A 413 22.60 6.15 -38.98
C ILE A 413 23.66 5.10 -39.29
N VAL A 414 23.82 4.80 -40.58
CA VAL A 414 25.00 4.08 -41.06
C VAL A 414 26.19 4.97 -40.70
N PRO A 415 27.18 4.50 -39.92
CA PRO A 415 28.36 5.29 -39.64
C PRO A 415 29.04 5.58 -40.98
N LYS A 416 29.10 6.87 -41.35
CA LYS A 416 29.95 7.28 -42.48
C LYS A 416 31.38 6.83 -42.16
N PRO A 417 32.12 6.24 -43.12
CA PRO A 417 33.53 5.95 -42.92
C PRO A 417 34.25 7.22 -42.45
N VAL A 418 34.99 7.12 -41.35
CA VAL A 418 35.87 8.20 -40.92
C VAL A 418 36.96 8.33 -41.99
N PRO A 419 37.16 9.51 -42.62
CA PRO A 419 38.22 9.67 -43.59
C PRO A 419 39.58 9.44 -42.90
N ALA A 420 40.45 8.68 -43.55
CA ALA A 420 41.78 8.39 -43.01
C ALA A 420 42.59 9.68 -42.84
N PRO A 421 43.42 9.80 -41.78
CA PRO A 421 44.22 11.00 -41.54
C PRO A 421 45.28 11.17 -42.63
N THR A 422 45.26 12.31 -43.32
CA THR A 422 46.25 12.67 -44.33
C THR A 422 47.63 12.89 -43.71
N PRO A 423 48.71 12.28 -44.23
CA PRO A 423 50.05 12.46 -43.68
C PRO A 423 50.58 13.87 -43.98
N VAL A 424 50.87 14.64 -42.92
CA VAL A 424 51.53 15.94 -43.03
C VAL A 424 53.03 15.71 -43.24
N LYS A 425 53.58 16.15 -44.38
CA LYS A 425 55.02 16.22 -44.59
C LYS A 425 55.61 17.38 -43.77
N ALA A 426 56.81 17.16 -43.22
CA ALA A 426 57.57 18.23 -42.58
C ALA A 426 58.34 19.05 -43.61
N GLU A 427 58.35 20.37 -43.43
CA GLU A 427 59.39 21.26 -43.94
C GLU A 427 59.91 22.12 -42.78
N ALA A 428 61.21 22.38 -42.76
CA ALA A 428 61.87 23.14 -41.71
C ALA A 428 62.36 24.49 -42.24
N LYS A 429 62.35 25.52 -41.38
CA LYS A 429 63.17 26.73 -41.56
C LYS A 429 63.50 27.37 -40.21
N GLN A 430 64.55 28.19 -40.22
CA GLN A 430 65.36 28.52 -39.04
C GLN A 430 64.82 29.71 -38.23
N ALA A 431 65.24 29.77 -36.97
CA ALA A 431 65.15 30.97 -36.13
C ALA A 431 66.28 31.97 -36.46
N PRO A 432 66.16 33.21 -35.97
CA PRO A 432 67.26 33.78 -35.18
C PRO A 432 66.80 34.21 -33.77
N ALA A 433 67.74 34.59 -32.90
CA ALA A 433 67.51 34.80 -31.46
C ALA A 433 68.21 36.06 -30.92
N LYS A 434 67.73 36.58 -29.76
CA LYS A 434 68.47 37.25 -28.66
C LYS A 434 67.48 37.62 -27.52
N MET A 435 67.76 37.25 -26.26
CA MET A 435 68.38 38.05 -25.17
C MET A 435 67.52 39.24 -24.67
N VAL A 436 67.37 39.55 -23.36
CA VAL A 436 67.86 38.97 -22.08
C VAL A 436 66.99 39.50 -20.92
N GLU A 437 66.99 38.86 -19.73
CA GLU A 437 67.16 39.44 -18.36
C GLU A 437 66.56 38.56 -17.22
N GLU A 438 66.92 38.87 -15.97
CA GLU A 438 66.76 38.06 -14.73
C GLU A 438 65.39 38.31 -14.00
N LYS A 439 65.04 37.79 -12.79
CA LYS A 439 65.80 37.31 -11.62
C LYS A 439 64.91 36.55 -10.60
N LYS A 440 65.47 35.56 -9.88
CA LYS A 440 64.96 34.92 -8.62
C LYS A 440 63.61 34.13 -8.70
N ALA A 441 63.30 33.15 -7.84
CA ALA A 441 64.05 32.49 -6.74
C ALA A 441 63.59 31.03 -6.47
N ALA A 442 64.47 30.25 -5.82
CA ALA A 442 64.23 29.11 -4.89
C ALA A 442 63.32 27.91 -5.29
N GLU A 443 63.97 26.79 -5.65
CA GLU A 443 63.52 25.39 -5.44
C GLU A 443 63.78 24.98 -3.95
N PRO A 444 63.61 23.72 -3.45
CA PRO A 444 63.04 22.50 -4.07
C PRO A 444 62.08 21.68 -3.18
N LYS A 445 61.46 20.62 -3.76
CA LYS A 445 61.72 19.21 -3.34
C LYS A 445 61.04 18.16 -4.24
N LYS A 446 61.88 17.39 -4.95
CA LYS A 446 61.55 16.07 -5.56
C LYS A 446 62.00 14.96 -4.61
N ALA A 447 61.48 13.73 -4.76
CA ALA A 447 62.32 12.51 -4.81
C ALA A 447 61.54 11.21 -5.09
N ALA A 448 62.12 10.39 -5.97
CA ALA A 448 62.02 8.93 -6.14
C ALA A 448 63.27 8.51 -6.98
N PRO A 449 63.58 7.23 -7.34
CA PRO A 449 63.03 5.92 -6.93
C PRO A 449 64.09 4.78 -6.69
N ALA A 450 63.63 3.53 -6.49
CA ALA A 450 64.13 2.25 -7.07
C ALA A 450 65.32 1.38 -6.53
N LYS A 451 64.96 0.09 -6.25
CA LYS A 451 65.55 -1.23 -6.71
C LYS A 451 66.67 -2.01 -5.96
N LYS A 452 66.65 -3.35 -6.20
CA LYS A 452 67.55 -4.51 -5.84
C LYS A 452 67.35 -5.10 -4.42
N ALA A 453 67.49 -6.41 -4.12
CA ALA A 453 67.62 -7.67 -4.91
C ALA A 453 67.16 -8.92 -4.07
N ALA A 454 67.29 -10.17 -4.57
CA ALA A 454 66.85 -11.46 -3.95
C ALA A 454 68.05 -12.42 -3.65
N PRO A 455 67.92 -13.61 -2.96
CA PRO A 455 67.32 -14.84 -3.55
C PRO A 455 66.75 -15.98 -2.61
N ALA A 456 66.05 -16.98 -3.20
CA ALA A 456 66.01 -18.45 -2.86
C ALA A 456 65.53 -18.99 -1.45
N LYS A 457 65.08 -20.26 -1.23
CA LYS A 457 64.31 -21.31 -1.98
C LYS A 457 64.02 -22.54 -1.07
N LYS A 458 62.80 -23.12 -1.01
CA LYS A 458 62.47 -24.60 -0.91
C LYS A 458 60.94 -24.89 -0.91
N ALA A 459 60.52 -26.16 -0.88
CA ALA A 459 59.21 -26.63 -1.40
C ALA A 459 58.41 -27.65 -0.51
N ALA A 460 57.23 -28.07 -0.99
CA ALA A 460 56.17 -28.90 -0.34
C ALA A 460 56.31 -30.44 -0.67
N PRO A 461 55.31 -31.39 -0.61
CA PRO A 461 53.84 -31.29 -0.39
C PRO A 461 53.05 -32.46 0.34
N ALA A 462 51.72 -32.22 0.54
CA ALA A 462 50.54 -33.12 0.43
C ALA A 462 50.23 -34.32 1.39
N LYS A 463 48.98 -34.38 1.92
CA LYS A 463 47.93 -35.45 1.68
C LYS A 463 46.59 -35.24 2.48
N LYS A 464 45.55 -36.02 2.11
CA LYS A 464 44.17 -36.19 2.71
C LYS A 464 44.14 -37.51 3.58
N PRO A 465 43.06 -38.04 4.24
CA PRO A 465 41.60 -37.75 4.15
C PRO A 465 40.67 -37.84 5.44
N ALA A 466 39.41 -37.40 5.30
CA ALA A 466 38.09 -37.97 5.74
C ALA A 466 37.62 -38.28 7.21
N ALA A 467 36.36 -37.84 7.49
CA ALA A 467 35.26 -38.44 8.29
C ALA A 467 35.39 -38.60 9.84
N LYS A 468 34.35 -38.45 10.69
CA LYS A 468 32.97 -39.02 10.71
C LYS A 468 31.93 -38.20 11.53
N LYS A 469 30.66 -38.64 11.53
CA LYS A 469 29.52 -38.19 12.38
C LYS A 469 29.65 -38.54 13.87
N ALA A 470 29.03 -37.75 14.77
CA ALA A 470 28.42 -38.22 16.03
C ALA A 470 27.36 -37.25 16.60
N ALA A 471 26.35 -37.78 17.28
CA ALA A 471 25.34 -37.11 18.14
C ALA A 471 24.51 -38.20 18.86
N PRO A 472 23.63 -37.91 19.85
CA PRO A 472 23.68 -36.92 20.93
C PRO A 472 23.67 -37.61 22.34
N ALA A 473 23.68 -36.84 23.44
CA ALA A 473 23.54 -37.38 24.81
C ALA A 473 22.22 -36.92 25.50
N LYS A 474 21.77 -37.65 26.55
CA LYS A 474 20.49 -37.47 27.26
C LYS A 474 20.66 -37.35 28.78
N LYS A 475 19.57 -36.89 29.44
CA LYS A 475 19.33 -36.84 30.91
C LYS A 475 20.04 -35.66 31.63
N ALA A 476 19.58 -35.17 32.77
CA ALA A 476 18.49 -35.63 33.65
C ALA A 476 17.60 -34.47 34.16
N ALA A 477 16.53 -34.80 34.88
CA ALA A 477 15.71 -33.87 35.67
C ALA A 477 15.55 -34.39 37.11
N PRO A 478 15.28 -33.53 38.09
CA PRO A 478 14.50 -33.95 39.26
C PRO A 478 13.40 -32.97 39.70
N LYS A 479 12.18 -33.53 39.80
CA LYS A 479 11.08 -33.37 40.79
C LYS A 479 10.78 -32.03 41.51
N LYS A 480 9.47 -31.83 41.72
CA LYS A 480 8.80 -30.79 42.55
C LYS A 480 9.07 -30.93 44.05
N ALA A 481 8.89 -29.83 44.81
CA ALA A 481 8.50 -29.86 46.23
C ALA A 481 7.62 -28.65 46.63
N ALA A 482 6.59 -28.90 47.44
CA ALA A 482 5.66 -28.00 48.15
C ALA A 482 4.78 -28.88 49.09
N PRO A 483 3.99 -28.38 50.08
CA PRO A 483 3.64 -26.99 50.43
C PRO A 483 3.73 -26.66 51.96
N ALA A 484 3.25 -25.48 52.39
CA ALA A 484 2.90 -25.14 53.79
C ALA A 484 1.71 -24.16 53.87
N LYS A 485 1.07 -23.96 55.05
CA LYS A 485 -0.21 -23.20 55.22
C LYS A 485 -0.29 -22.34 56.50
N LYS A 486 -0.60 -21.03 56.36
CA LYS A 486 -1.47 -20.15 57.23
C LYS A 486 -1.13 -20.05 58.76
N PRO A 487 -1.84 -19.30 59.66
CA PRO A 487 -3.13 -18.55 59.54
C PRO A 487 -3.21 -17.11 60.13
N ALA A 488 -4.39 -16.47 59.94
CA ALA A 488 -4.98 -15.32 60.69
C ALA A 488 -4.27 -13.94 60.61
N ALA A 489 -4.86 -12.77 60.90
CA ALA A 489 -6.20 -12.33 61.36
C ALA A 489 -6.53 -10.93 60.73
N LYS A 490 -7.59 -10.15 61.03
CA LYS A 490 -9.07 -10.28 61.13
C LYS A 490 -9.58 -8.92 61.70
N LYS A 491 -10.44 -8.18 60.97
CA LYS A 491 -11.25 -6.99 61.39
C LYS A 491 -10.57 -5.70 61.93
N ALA A 492 -10.96 -4.54 61.37
CA ALA A 492 -11.50 -3.38 62.12
C ALA A 492 -12.20 -2.34 61.20
N ALA A 493 -13.32 -1.75 61.66
CA ALA A 493 -13.94 -0.51 61.16
C ALA A 493 -14.97 -0.03 62.21
N PRO A 494 -14.95 1.26 62.62
CA PRO A 494 -16.03 2.21 62.27
C PRO A 494 -15.44 3.62 61.96
N ALA A 495 -16.14 4.75 61.79
CA ALA A 495 -17.52 5.16 62.14
C ALA A 495 -18.11 6.26 61.21
N LYS A 496 -19.34 6.73 61.51
CA LYS A 496 -20.07 7.81 60.80
C LYS A 496 -20.21 9.09 61.65
N LYS A 497 -20.14 10.27 61.01
CA LYS A 497 -20.81 11.59 61.31
C LYS A 497 -19.99 12.72 60.66
N ALA A 498 -20.51 13.87 60.21
CA ALA A 498 -21.88 14.36 60.06
C ALA A 498 -21.97 15.41 58.91
N ALA A 499 -23.18 15.91 58.64
CA ALA A 499 -23.49 17.10 57.82
C ALA A 499 -24.31 18.10 58.72
N PRO A 500 -24.90 19.24 58.26
CA PRO A 500 -24.89 19.89 56.94
C PRO A 500 -24.69 21.44 56.98
N ALA A 501 -24.79 22.13 55.83
CA ALA A 501 -25.11 23.58 55.73
C ALA A 501 -25.81 23.91 54.40
N LYS A 502 -26.45 25.10 54.27
CA LYS A 502 -27.31 25.48 53.13
C LYS A 502 -26.87 26.77 52.40
N LYS A 503 -27.36 26.89 51.16
CA LYS A 503 -27.47 28.06 50.24
C LYS A 503 -27.82 29.39 50.95
N PRO A 504 -27.47 30.57 50.38
CA PRO A 504 -28.22 31.12 49.23
C PRO A 504 -27.33 31.67 48.08
N ALA A 505 -27.91 32.44 47.14
CA ALA A 505 -27.30 32.84 45.87
C ALA A 505 -27.26 34.37 45.67
N ALA A 506 -26.41 34.84 44.74
CA ALA A 506 -26.29 36.25 44.33
C ALA A 506 -26.39 36.43 42.79
N LYS A 507 -26.56 37.68 42.32
CA LYS A 507 -27.00 38.00 40.94
C LYS A 507 -25.86 38.46 40.01
N LYS A 508 -25.92 37.94 38.77
CA LYS A 508 -25.77 38.65 37.47
C LYS A 508 -25.01 40.00 37.46
N ALA A 509 -23.85 40.02 36.79
CA ALA A 509 -23.24 41.21 36.20
C ALA A 509 -22.57 40.85 34.86
N ALA A 510 -22.39 41.82 33.97
CA ALA A 510 -21.69 41.67 32.68
C ALA A 510 -20.74 42.86 32.48
N PRO A 511 -19.66 42.72 31.68
CA PRO A 511 -18.95 43.88 31.16
C PRO A 511 -18.85 43.94 29.62
N ALA A 512 -18.66 45.17 29.17
CA ALA A 512 -18.73 45.69 27.82
C ALA A 512 -17.74 45.15 26.77
N LYS A 513 -18.02 45.51 25.51
CA LYS A 513 -17.11 45.43 24.35
C LYS A 513 -15.81 46.22 24.57
N LYS A 514 -14.71 45.79 23.95
CA LYS A 514 -13.61 46.67 23.51
C LYS A 514 -13.24 46.38 22.05
N ALA A 515 -12.65 47.35 21.37
CA ALA A 515 -12.45 47.37 19.92
C ALA A 515 -11.09 46.78 19.47
N ALA A 516 -10.95 46.59 18.16
CA ALA A 516 -9.78 45.98 17.52
C ALA A 516 -8.64 46.97 17.22
N PRO A 517 -7.39 46.48 17.05
CA PRO A 517 -6.33 47.19 16.33
C PRO A 517 -6.34 46.85 14.82
N ALA A 518 -5.98 47.83 13.98
CA ALA A 518 -5.95 47.67 12.52
C ALA A 518 -4.64 47.05 11.99
N LYS A 519 -4.65 46.55 10.75
CA LYS A 519 -3.46 46.26 9.94
C LYS A 519 -3.59 46.87 8.55
N LYS A 520 -2.51 47.48 8.04
CA LYS A 520 -2.44 48.09 6.70
C LYS A 520 -2.25 47.01 5.59
N PRO A 521 -2.59 47.30 4.32
CA PRO A 521 -2.72 46.30 3.26
C PRO A 521 -1.41 46.05 2.46
N VAL A 522 -1.32 44.87 1.84
CA VAL A 522 -0.34 44.56 0.78
C VAL A 522 -1.05 43.80 -0.36
N ALA A 523 -0.60 44.04 -1.59
CA ALA A 523 -1.24 43.72 -2.87
C ALA A 523 -1.80 42.29 -3.06
N LYS A 524 -3.00 42.21 -3.69
CA LYS A 524 -3.43 41.03 -4.45
C LYS A 524 -2.86 41.11 -5.88
N LYS A 525 -2.25 40.04 -6.38
CA LYS A 525 -1.87 39.91 -7.80
C LYS A 525 -3.06 39.37 -8.62
N ALA A 526 -3.28 39.91 -9.81
CA ALA A 526 -4.48 39.64 -10.61
C ALA A 526 -4.47 38.26 -11.29
N ALA A 527 -5.67 37.72 -11.53
CA ALA A 527 -5.92 36.61 -12.46
C ALA A 527 -6.48 37.15 -13.79
N PRO A 528 -6.10 36.61 -14.95
CA PRO A 528 -6.53 37.12 -16.26
C PRO A 528 -7.99 36.77 -16.58
N ALA A 529 -8.63 37.62 -17.39
CA ALA A 529 -10.06 37.56 -17.68
C ALA A 529 -10.46 36.47 -18.70
N LYS A 530 -11.70 35.99 -18.60
CA LYS A 530 -12.35 35.15 -19.60
C LYS A 530 -12.73 35.99 -20.83
N LYS A 531 -12.48 35.50 -22.05
CA LYS A 531 -13.18 35.99 -23.26
C LYS A 531 -14.55 35.30 -23.38
N ALA A 532 -15.51 35.99 -23.98
CA ALA A 532 -16.90 35.56 -24.09
C ALA A 532 -17.19 34.78 -25.39
N VAL A 533 -18.27 34.01 -25.37
CA VAL A 533 -18.94 33.38 -26.53
C VAL A 533 -20.45 33.67 -26.36
N PRO A 534 -21.19 34.07 -27.42
CA PRO A 534 -22.51 34.70 -27.25
C PRO A 534 -23.65 33.73 -26.90
N ALA A 535 -24.71 34.29 -26.32
CA ALA A 535 -25.87 33.56 -25.80
C ALA A 535 -26.91 33.17 -26.88
N LYS A 536 -27.73 32.15 -26.58
CA LYS A 536 -29.03 31.91 -27.22
C LYS A 536 -30.16 32.22 -26.23
N LYS A 537 -31.28 32.76 -26.74
CA LYS A 537 -32.44 33.18 -25.93
C LYS A 537 -33.22 31.98 -25.35
N PRO A 538 -33.93 32.15 -24.21
CA PRO A 538 -34.96 31.22 -23.76
C PRO A 538 -36.27 31.39 -24.56
N VAL A 539 -37.12 30.36 -24.54
CA VAL A 539 -38.50 30.38 -25.10
C VAL A 539 -39.50 30.08 -23.97
N ALA A 540 -40.68 30.70 -24.02
CA ALA A 540 -41.62 30.78 -22.90
C ALA A 540 -42.71 29.68 -22.88
N LYS A 541 -43.41 29.55 -21.73
CA LYS A 541 -44.56 28.65 -21.51
C LYS A 541 -45.91 29.31 -21.85
N LYS A 542 -46.79 28.57 -22.55
CA LYS A 542 -48.28 28.57 -22.53
C LYS A 542 -48.73 27.40 -23.44
N ALA A 543 -49.87 26.72 -23.28
CA ALA A 543 -50.82 26.54 -22.17
C ALA A 543 -51.62 25.22 -22.42
N ALA A 544 -52.36 24.71 -21.42
CA ALA A 544 -53.36 23.64 -21.60
C ALA A 544 -54.76 24.24 -21.81
N PRO A 545 -55.79 23.50 -22.31
CA PRO A 545 -56.55 22.52 -21.49
C PRO A 545 -57.07 21.31 -22.36
N ALA A 546 -58.03 20.42 -21.99
CA ALA A 546 -58.91 20.27 -20.83
C ALA A 546 -59.49 18.82 -20.66
N LYS A 547 -59.74 18.38 -19.40
CA LYS A 547 -60.81 17.43 -18.94
C LYS A 547 -60.78 15.98 -19.52
N LYS A 548 -61.32 14.90 -18.92
CA LYS A 548 -62.17 14.54 -17.75
C LYS A 548 -61.73 13.08 -17.35
N ALA A 549 -62.10 12.37 -16.26
CA ALA A 549 -62.97 12.57 -15.09
C ALA A 549 -62.43 11.77 -13.85
N ALA A 550 -63.22 10.83 -13.28
CA ALA A 550 -62.99 9.99 -12.07
C ALA A 550 -64.06 8.82 -12.08
N PRO A 551 -64.25 7.90 -11.07
CA PRO A 551 -63.81 7.89 -9.67
C PRO A 551 -63.42 6.52 -9.02
N LYS A 552 -63.36 6.48 -7.67
CA LYS A 552 -62.94 5.38 -6.75
C LYS A 552 -64.13 4.54 -6.22
N LYS A 553 -63.91 3.31 -5.69
CA LYS A 553 -64.09 2.95 -4.24
C LYS A 553 -63.99 1.44 -3.86
N ALA A 554 -63.41 1.21 -2.66
CA ALA A 554 -63.79 0.25 -1.58
C ALA A 554 -63.66 -1.30 -1.72
N ALA A 555 -63.63 -1.96 -0.56
CA ALA A 555 -63.62 -3.43 -0.31
C ALA A 555 -64.85 -3.83 0.53
N PRO A 556 -65.12 -5.14 0.83
CA PRO A 556 -64.56 -5.79 2.04
C PRO A 556 -64.33 -7.34 1.89
N ALA A 557 -64.26 -8.10 3.00
CA ALA A 557 -63.79 -9.50 3.06
C ALA A 557 -64.73 -10.49 3.80
N LYS A 558 -64.51 -11.82 3.64
CA LYS A 558 -64.86 -12.89 4.62
C LYS A 558 -64.23 -14.28 4.31
N LYS A 559 -64.28 -15.19 5.31
CA LYS A 559 -63.80 -16.61 5.36
C LYS A 559 -64.96 -17.59 5.02
N PRO A 560 -64.82 -18.95 4.84
CA PRO A 560 -64.17 -19.88 5.79
C PRO A 560 -63.49 -21.17 5.21
N ALA A 561 -63.14 -22.09 6.13
CA ALA A 561 -62.22 -23.25 6.07
C ALA A 561 -62.66 -24.55 5.34
N ALA A 562 -61.71 -25.49 5.12
CA ALA A 562 -61.81 -26.91 5.60
C ALA A 562 -60.55 -27.82 5.44
N LYS A 563 -60.19 -28.52 6.54
CA LYS A 563 -59.66 -29.91 6.74
C LYS A 563 -58.65 -30.63 5.78
N LYS A 564 -57.54 -31.09 6.42
CA LYS A 564 -56.86 -32.43 6.36
C LYS A 564 -56.63 -33.18 5.02
N ALA A 565 -55.37 -33.60 4.76
CA ALA A 565 -54.92 -35.01 4.84
C ALA A 565 -53.41 -35.24 4.53
N ALA A 566 -52.83 -36.30 5.10
CA ALA A 566 -51.53 -36.95 4.79
C ALA A 566 -51.49 -38.30 5.56
N PRO A 567 -50.48 -39.21 5.44
CA PRO A 567 -49.45 -39.44 4.41
C PRO A 567 -49.46 -40.91 3.88
N LYS A 568 -48.57 -41.26 2.92
CA LYS A 568 -48.04 -42.63 2.55
C LYS A 568 -47.37 -42.55 1.16
N LYS A 569 -46.43 -43.40 0.73
CA LYS A 569 -45.44 -44.30 1.39
C LYS A 569 -44.31 -44.58 0.37
N ALA A 570 -43.12 -44.99 0.80
CA ALA A 570 -42.06 -45.49 -0.10
C ALA A 570 -42.35 -46.91 -0.62
N PRO A 571 -41.56 -47.44 -1.56
CA PRO A 571 -40.41 -48.26 -1.11
C PRO A 571 -39.10 -48.05 -1.91
N ALA A 572 -38.00 -48.47 -1.30
CA ALA A 572 -36.69 -48.60 -1.95
C ALA A 572 -36.35 -50.07 -2.25
N LYS A 573 -35.36 -50.32 -3.12
CA LYS A 573 -34.59 -51.58 -3.15
C LYS A 573 -33.10 -51.31 -3.41
N LYS A 574 -32.25 -52.28 -3.05
CA LYS A 574 -30.81 -52.13 -2.77
C LYS A 574 -29.96 -53.06 -3.69
N PRO A 575 -28.71 -53.46 -3.42
CA PRO A 575 -27.61 -53.36 -4.40
C PRO A 575 -27.15 -54.72 -4.97
N ALA A 576 -26.15 -54.68 -5.87
CA ALA A 576 -25.38 -55.85 -6.28
C ALA A 576 -23.86 -55.59 -6.10
N ALA A 577 -23.08 -56.64 -5.81
CA ALA A 577 -21.63 -56.54 -5.63
C ALA A 577 -20.90 -57.88 -5.89
N LYS A 578 -19.73 -57.82 -6.56
CA LYS A 578 -18.62 -58.81 -6.64
C LYS A 578 -17.44 -58.05 -7.28
N LYS A 579 -16.24 -57.93 -6.68
CA LYS A 579 -15.18 -58.91 -6.32
C LYS A 579 -14.34 -59.38 -7.51
N GLY A 580 -13.05 -59.01 -7.49
CA GLY A 580 -11.99 -59.52 -8.38
C GLY A 580 -10.93 -58.45 -8.71
N LYS A 581 -9.62 -58.56 -8.50
CA LYS A 581 -8.70 -59.21 -7.52
C LYS A 581 -7.35 -59.37 -8.27
N LYS A 582 -6.31 -58.64 -7.83
CA LYS A 582 -4.88 -58.78 -8.22
C LYS A 582 -4.52 -58.81 -9.72
N LYS A 583 -3.66 -57.88 -10.12
CA LYS A 583 -2.22 -58.21 -10.13
C LYS A 583 -1.41 -57.07 -9.53
#